data_AF-A0A7Z0N7V6-F1
#
_entry.id   AF-A0A7Z0N7V6-F1
#
_cell.length_a   1.000
_cell.length_b   1.000
_cell.length_c   1.000
_cell.angle_alpha   90.00
_cell.angle_beta   90.00
_cell.angle_gamma   90.00
#
_symmetry.space_group_name_H-M   'P 1'
#
loop_
_entity.id
_entity.type
_entity.pdbx_description
1 polymer ?
#
loop_
_entity_poly.entity_id
_entity_poly.type
_entity_poly.pdbx_seq_one_letter_code
_entity_poly.pdbx_strand_id
1 'polypeptide(L)' 'MQTILDLVEPWAGSRTAAWAWYRTYTISALGGLTAEQLIMRGRANDVIAYLTHIRQGGHA' A
#
# COMPACT_ATOMS: atom_id res chain seq x y z
N MET A 1 9.07 -0.47 -13.43
CA MET A 1 7.71 -0.89 -13.03
C MET A 1 7.75 -1.14 -11.55
N GLN A 2 7.30 -0.18 -10.73
CA GLN A 2 7.44 -0.24 -9.26
C GLN A 2 6.11 -0.70 -8.66
N THR A 3 6.16 -1.75 -7.85
CA THR A 3 4.98 -2.44 -7.34
C THR A 3 4.71 -2.02 -5.89
N ILE A 4 3.46 -2.08 -5.42
CA ILE A 4 3.08 -1.75 -4.02
C ILE A 4 3.99 -2.42 -2.99
N LEU A 5 4.37 -3.68 -3.23
CA LEU A 5 5.26 -4.42 -2.33
C LEU A 5 6.63 -3.77 -2.17
N ASP A 6 7.18 -3.14 -3.22
CA ASP A 6 8.48 -2.44 -3.18
C ASP A 6 8.40 -1.17 -2.32
N LEU A 7 7.24 -0.51 -2.32
CA LEU A 7 6.99 0.66 -1.46
C LEU A 7 6.81 0.26 0.00
N VAL A 8 6.22 -0.90 0.25
CA VAL A 8 5.86 -1.37 1.60
C VAL A 8 6.98 -2.18 2.24
N GLU A 9 7.82 -2.88 1.47
CA GLU A 9 8.96 -3.67 1.96
C GLU A 9 9.87 -2.92 2.95
N PRO A 10 10.31 -1.66 2.70
CA PRO A 10 11.13 -0.93 3.66
C PRO A 10 10.37 -0.57 4.95
N TRP A 11 9.04 -0.49 4.92
CA TRP A 11 8.22 -0.18 6.10
C TRP A 11 7.82 -1.43 6.88
N ALA A 12 7.57 -2.52 6.18
CA ALA A 12 7.21 -3.80 6.76
C ALA A 12 8.45 -4.57 7.25
N GLY A 13 9.65 -4.18 6.81
CA GLY A 13 10.93 -4.75 7.23
C GLY A 13 11.29 -6.07 6.53
N SER A 14 10.41 -6.63 5.71
CA SER A 14 10.64 -7.84 4.94
C SER A 14 9.56 -8.04 3.87
N ARG A 15 9.90 -8.74 2.79
CA ARG A 15 8.95 -9.10 1.73
C ARG A 15 7.73 -9.87 2.26
N THR A 16 7.92 -10.79 3.19
CA THR A 16 6.82 -11.55 3.83
C THR A 16 5.87 -10.64 4.61
N ALA A 17 6.43 -9.66 5.33
CA ALA A 17 5.64 -8.68 6.08
C ALA A 17 4.90 -7.73 5.13
N ALA A 18 5.52 -7.34 4.00
CA ALA A 18 4.85 -6.55 2.97
C ALA A 18 3.66 -7.30 2.35
N TRP A 19 3.82 -8.61 2.10
CA TRP A 19 2.73 -9.47 1.67
C TRP A 19 1.62 -9.61 2.72
N ALA A 20 1.98 -9.74 4.00
CA ALA A 20 1.02 -9.77 5.09
C ALA A 20 0.22 -8.45 5.12
N TRP A 21 0.90 -7.30 5.09
CA TRP A 21 0.26 -5.99 5.01
C TRP A 21 -0.66 -5.86 3.80
N TYR A 22 -0.21 -6.30 2.62
CA TYR A 22 -0.96 -6.22 1.37
C TYR A 22 -2.34 -6.90 1.44
N ARG A 23 -2.44 -8.00 2.21
CA ARG A 23 -3.68 -8.78 2.37
C ARG A 23 -4.46 -8.49 3.65
N THR A 24 -3.84 -7.96 4.70
CA THR A 24 -4.50 -7.71 5.99
C THR A 24 -4.81 -6.25 6.26
N TYR A 25 -4.06 -5.32 5.67
CA TYR A 25 -4.21 -3.90 5.94
C TYR A 25 -5.31 -3.29 5.07
N THR A 26 -6.39 -2.84 5.71
CA THR A 26 -7.47 -2.12 5.06
C THR A 26 -7.18 -0.63 5.01
N ILE A 27 -7.25 -0.05 3.82
CA ILE A 27 -6.99 1.37 3.60
C ILE A 27 -8.33 2.12 3.72
N SER A 28 -8.62 2.66 4.91
CA SER A 28 -9.86 3.41 5.18
C SER A 28 -10.08 4.55 4.18
N ALA A 29 -9.01 5.25 3.78
CA ALA A 29 -9.07 6.32 2.78
C ALA A 29 -9.50 5.86 1.38
N LEU A 30 -9.37 4.57 1.06
CA LEU A 30 -9.72 3.99 -0.24
C LEU A 30 -10.99 3.12 -0.18
N GLY A 31 -11.82 3.35 0.84
CA GLY A 31 -13.08 2.63 1.05
C GLY A 31 -12.98 1.45 2.02
N GLY A 32 -11.95 1.40 2.85
CA GLY A 32 -11.75 0.32 3.83
C GLY A 32 -11.39 -1.02 3.21
N LEU A 33 -10.90 -1.01 1.98
CA LEU A 33 -10.51 -2.22 1.24
C LEU A 33 -9.02 -2.51 1.44
N THR A 34 -8.64 -3.78 1.35
CA THR A 34 -7.23 -4.17 1.37
C THR A 34 -6.52 -3.77 0.08
N ALA A 35 -5.19 -3.65 0.13
CA ALA A 35 -4.41 -3.37 -1.08
C ALA A 35 -4.65 -4.42 -2.18
N GLU A 36 -4.81 -5.69 -1.78
CA GLU A 36 -5.23 -6.77 -2.68
C GLU A 36 -6.57 -6.48 -3.39
N GLN A 37 -7.61 -6.13 -2.64
CA GLN A 37 -8.93 -5.84 -3.22
C GLN A 37 -8.91 -4.62 -4.14
N LEU A 38 -8.10 -3.61 -3.82
CA LEU A 38 -7.94 -2.43 -4.67
C LEU A 38 -7.24 -2.78 -5.98
N ILE A 39 -6.21 -3.62 -5.93
CA ILE A 39 -5.52 -4.12 -7.12
C ILE A 39 -6.45 -4.96 -7.99
N MET A 40 -7.23 -5.86 -7.39
CA MET A 40 -8.25 -6.64 -8.12
C MET A 40 -9.29 -5.76 -8.81
N ARG A 41 -9.56 -4.57 -8.28
CA ARG A 41 -10.44 -3.56 -8.90
C ARG A 41 -9.72 -2.64 -9.91
N GLY A 42 -8.45 -2.86 -10.21
CA GLY A 42 -7.66 -2.00 -11.10
C GLY A 42 -7.23 -0.67 -10.47
N ARG A 43 -7.39 -0.50 -9.15
CA ARG A 43 -7.05 0.71 -8.38
C ARG A 43 -5.65 0.64 -7.79
N ALA A 44 -4.71 0.06 -8.53
CA ALA A 44 -3.30 -0.03 -8.13
C ALA A 44 -2.69 1.35 -7.88
N ASN A 45 -2.99 2.30 -8.78
CA ASN A 45 -2.47 3.66 -8.72
C ASN A 45 -2.98 4.42 -7.49
N ASP A 46 -4.23 4.22 -7.06
CA ASP A 46 -4.75 4.81 -5.82
C ASP A 46 -3.92 4.39 -4.61
N VAL A 47 -3.55 3.11 -4.51
CA VAL A 47 -2.74 2.59 -3.40
C VAL A 47 -1.34 3.18 -3.44
N ILE A 48 -0.72 3.25 -4.63
CA ILE A 48 0.60 3.86 -4.81
C ILE A 48 0.57 5.35 -4.44
N ALA A 49 -0.45 6.08 -4.90
CA ALA A 49 -0.64 7.49 -4.58
C ALA A 49 -0.85 7.69 -3.07
N TYR A 50 -1.66 6.84 -2.43
CA TYR A 50 -1.84 6.84 -0.98
C TYR A 50 -0.50 6.63 -0.26
N LEU A 51 0.23 5.54 -0.56
CA LEU A 51 1.54 5.24 0.04
C LEU A 51 2.56 6.36 -0.17
N THR A 52 2.56 6.98 -1.35
CA THR A 52 3.42 8.12 -1.67
C THR A 52 3.02 9.35 -0.86
N HIS A 53 1.72 9.58 -0.65
CA HIS A 53 1.20 10.69 0.13
C HIS A 53 1.55 10.56 1.62
N ILE A 54 1.33 9.40 2.25
CA ILE A 54 1.75 9.18 3.65
C ILE A 54 3.26 9.22 3.82
N ARG A 55 4.05 8.82 2.81
CA ARG A 55 5.52 8.98 2.84
C ARG A 55 5.93 10.46 2.84
N GLN A 56 5.24 11.30 2.08
CA GLN A 56 5.54 12.73 1.99
C GLN A 56 4.98 13.54 3.17
N GLY A 57 3.86 13.12 3.76
CA GLY A 57 3.21 13.79 4.89
C GLY A 57 3.99 13.75 6.21
N GLY A 58 5.12 13.04 6.28
CA GLY A 58 6.01 13.02 7.43
C GLY A 58 7.06 14.14 7.47
N HIS A 59 7.09 15.03 6.47
CA HIS A 59 7.93 16.22 6.46
C HIS A 59 7.06 17.47 6.67
N ALA A 60 6.73 17.77 7.93
CA ALA A 60 6.30 19.09 8.38
C ALA A 60 6.97 19.39 9.72
#